data_AF-A0A841FVJ1-F1
#
_entry.id   AF-A0A841FVJ1-F1
#
_cell.length_a   1.000
_cell.length_b   1.000
_cell.length_c   1.000
_cell.angle_alpha   90.00
_cell.angle_beta   90.00
_cell.angle_gamma   90.00
#
_symmetry.space_group_name_H-M   'P 1'
#
loop_
_entity.id
_entity.type
_entity.pdbx_description
1 polymer ?
#
loop_
_entity_poly.entity_id
_entity_poly.type
_entity_poly.pdbx_seq_one_letter_code
_entity_poly.pdbx_strand_id
1 'polypeptide(L)'
;MTIDEVAGGCHRAIEMIKKGIEEAVAARAKFVTTKSTLAETLTEQSSRYAALTAPYGQADTALEESINAAQEAIETIESYVAFIRGTAGPLTTSATTPRLASALDTQGVQPTDTATTHDADGAGVTRPSLAPDPERLPGGTVSKVREARTEGDGIRRENTAATVLAQAGYDVVQNPPAKENRRQPDYLIENRHWDCLSPLTTNGGQIRKRISEKIKKDQADRIILNLDREDGGSMADPDAIKQSLERRPVAGLKEIKIIANRQVIDFYPW
;
A
#
# COMPACT_ATOMS: atom_id res chain seq x y z
N MET A 1 -20.12 -24.14 49.18
CA MET A 1 -20.33 -22.83 48.57
C MET A 1 -21.82 -22.64 48.41
N THR A 2 -22.40 -21.70 49.14
CA THR A 2 -23.85 -21.46 49.12
C THR A 2 -24.23 -20.56 47.95
N ILE A 3 -25.49 -20.62 47.50
CA ILE A 3 -25.99 -19.79 46.38
C ILE A 3 -25.78 -18.29 46.68
N ASP A 4 -25.89 -17.88 47.94
CA ASP A 4 -25.67 -16.50 48.37
C ASP A 4 -24.20 -16.05 48.26
N GLU A 5 -23.25 -16.96 48.49
CA GLU A 5 -21.81 -16.66 48.31
C GLU A 5 -21.47 -16.43 46.83
N VAL A 6 -22.08 -17.22 45.93
CA VAL A 6 -21.91 -17.07 44.48
C VAL A 6 -22.57 -15.78 43.99
N ALA A 7 -23.80 -15.48 44.43
CA ALA A 7 -24.52 -14.26 44.06
C ALA A 7 -23.79 -12.99 44.55
N GLY A 8 -23.27 -12.99 45.78
CA GLY A 8 -22.47 -11.89 46.30
C GLY A 8 -21.13 -11.71 45.56
N GLY A 9 -20.53 -12.82 45.09
CA GLY A 9 -19.35 -12.79 44.22
C GLY A 9 -19.63 -12.14 42.86
N CYS A 10 -20.72 -12.54 42.20
CA CYS A 10 -21.14 -11.98 40.92
C CYS A 10 -21.47 -10.49 41.01
N HIS A 11 -22.18 -10.06 42.07
CA HIS A 11 -22.52 -8.65 42.25
C HIS A 11 -21.27 -7.76 42.41
N ARG A 12 -20.28 -8.20 43.21
CA ARG A 12 -18.99 -7.49 43.35
C ARG A 12 -18.22 -7.43 42.04
N ALA A 13 -18.24 -8.49 41.24
CA ALA A 13 -17.60 -8.50 39.92
C ALA A 13 -18.25 -7.49 38.97
N ILE A 14 -19.59 -7.40 38.96
CA ILE A 14 -20.33 -6.43 38.14
C ILE A 14 -19.99 -4.99 38.53
N GLU A 15 -19.94 -4.67 39.83
CA GLU A 15 -19.61 -3.31 40.28
C GLU A 15 -18.15 -2.93 39.99
N MET A 16 -17.21 -3.89 40.07
CA MET A 16 -15.82 -3.65 39.62
C MET A 16 -15.74 -3.37 38.12
N ILE A 17 -16.52 -4.09 37.30
CA ILE A 17 -16.56 -3.87 35.85
C ILE A 17 -17.15 -2.48 35.54
N LYS A 18 -18.25 -2.08 36.19
CA LYS A 18 -18.86 -0.75 36.00
C LYS A 18 -17.88 0.37 36.32
N LYS A 19 -17.20 0.28 37.48
CA LYS A 19 -16.20 1.27 37.88
C LYS A 19 -15.05 1.36 36.87
N GLY A 20 -14.57 0.23 36.37
CA GLY A 20 -13.54 0.19 35.32
C GLY A 20 -13.99 0.85 34.01
N ILE A 21 -15.26 0.67 33.63
CA ILE A 21 -15.85 1.33 32.45
C ILE A 21 -15.92 2.85 32.65
N GLU A 22 -16.36 3.32 33.81
CA GLU A 22 -16.46 4.76 34.11
C GLU A 22 -15.09 5.46 34.10
N GLU A 23 -14.07 4.83 34.70
CA GLU A 23 -12.69 5.33 34.68
C GLU A 23 -12.13 5.39 33.25
N ALA A 24 -12.42 4.38 32.42
CA ALA A 24 -12.01 4.36 31.02
C ALA A 24 -12.70 5.46 30.18
N VAL A 25 -13.99 5.72 30.42
CA VAL A 25 -14.73 6.80 29.76
C VAL A 25 -14.18 8.17 30.15
N ALA A 26 -13.85 8.39 31.42
CA ALA A 26 -13.24 9.63 31.88
C ALA A 26 -11.83 9.84 31.32
N ALA A 27 -11.01 8.80 31.24
CA ALA A 27 -9.70 8.84 30.61
C ALA A 27 -9.80 9.19 29.11
N ARG A 28 -10.79 8.61 28.41
CA ARG A 28 -11.07 8.91 27.00
C ARG A 28 -11.48 10.37 26.79
N ALA A 29 -12.32 10.92 27.64
CA ALA A 29 -12.72 12.33 27.55
C ALA A 29 -11.51 13.27 27.68
N LYS A 30 -10.64 13.02 28.68
CA LYS A 30 -9.39 13.77 28.84
C LYS A 30 -8.48 13.66 27.62
N PHE A 31 -8.33 12.46 27.08
CA PHE A 31 -7.51 12.22 25.89
C PHE A 31 -8.02 13.01 24.66
N VAL A 32 -9.34 13.01 24.41
CA VAL A 32 -9.92 13.76 23.29
C VAL A 32 -9.72 15.26 23.45
N THR A 33 -9.89 15.81 24.65
CA THR A 33 -9.64 17.23 24.91
C THR A 33 -8.18 17.60 24.72
N THR A 34 -7.24 16.82 25.26
CA THR A 34 -5.80 17.05 25.07
C THR A 34 -5.39 17.01 23.60
N LYS A 35 -5.99 16.11 22.82
CA LYS A 35 -5.78 16.03 21.37
C LYS A 35 -6.20 17.30 20.64
N SER A 36 -7.40 17.83 20.94
CA SER A 36 -7.89 19.08 20.31
C SER A 36 -6.95 20.25 20.60
N THR A 37 -6.55 20.40 21.87
CA THR A 37 -5.63 21.47 22.29
C THR A 37 -4.26 21.35 21.62
N LEU A 38 -3.74 20.12 21.45
CA LEU A 38 -2.46 19.90 20.78
C LEU A 38 -2.52 20.27 19.29
N ALA A 39 -3.60 19.88 18.60
CA ALA A 39 -3.80 20.21 17.18
C ALA A 39 -3.94 21.72 16.95
N GLU A 40 -4.68 22.42 17.81
CA GLU A 40 -4.80 23.88 17.79
C GLU A 40 -3.45 24.55 18.02
N THR A 41 -2.69 24.08 19.02
CA THR A 41 -1.35 24.61 19.33
C THR A 41 -0.38 24.41 18.15
N LEU A 42 -0.40 23.25 17.49
CA LEU A 42 0.46 22.96 16.35
C LEU A 42 0.10 23.84 15.13
N THR A 43 -1.18 24.08 14.91
CA THR A 43 -1.68 24.96 13.83
C THR A 43 -1.28 26.41 14.07
N GLU A 44 -1.38 26.88 15.32
CA GLU A 44 -0.95 28.24 15.70
C GLU A 44 0.56 28.42 15.55
N GLN A 45 1.36 27.47 16.02
CA GLN A 45 2.82 27.48 15.86
C GLN A 45 3.22 27.50 14.38
N SER A 46 2.56 26.69 13.55
CA SER A 46 2.80 26.64 12.09
C SER A 46 2.50 27.99 11.43
N SER A 47 1.39 28.63 11.81
CA SER A 47 1.00 29.95 11.28
C SER A 47 1.97 31.06 11.70
N ARG A 48 2.42 31.06 12.96
CA ARG A 48 3.40 32.04 13.46
C ARG A 48 4.76 31.88 12.76
N TYR A 49 5.16 30.65 12.48
CA TYR A 49 6.41 30.38 11.80
C TYR A 49 6.37 30.74 10.31
N ALA A 50 5.27 30.43 9.61
CA ALA A 50 5.06 30.85 8.23
C ALA A 50 5.13 32.39 8.10
N ALA A 51 4.57 33.13 9.06
CA ALA A 51 4.66 34.58 9.09
C ALA A 51 6.10 35.10 9.34
N LEU A 52 6.92 34.38 10.12
CA LEU A 52 8.31 34.74 10.40
C LEU A 52 9.27 34.42 9.23
N THR A 53 8.98 33.37 8.46
CA THR A 53 9.84 32.86 7.38
C THR A 53 9.45 33.35 5.99
N ALA A 54 8.23 33.87 5.82
CA ALA A 54 7.77 34.52 4.59
C ALA A 54 8.77 35.55 3.97
N PRO A 55 9.51 36.37 4.74
CA PRO A 55 10.50 37.27 4.15
C PRO A 55 11.86 36.63 3.79
N TYR A 56 12.15 35.37 4.20
CA TYR A 56 13.47 34.73 4.02
C TYR A 56 13.47 33.49 3.11
N GLY A 57 12.33 33.05 2.59
CA GLY A 57 12.24 32.10 1.46
C GLY A 57 12.71 30.67 1.72
N GLN A 58 13.07 30.31 2.95
CA GLN A 58 13.39 28.94 3.36
C GLN A 58 12.74 28.64 4.70
N ALA A 59 11.73 27.78 4.71
CA ALA A 59 11.28 27.12 5.92
C ALA A 59 12.34 26.08 6.31
N ASP A 60 12.73 26.08 7.58
CA ASP A 60 13.73 25.16 8.12
C ASP A 60 13.17 23.73 8.09
N THR A 61 13.76 22.87 7.25
CA THR A 61 13.29 21.52 6.94
C THR A 61 13.10 20.65 8.19
N ALA A 62 13.87 20.90 9.24
CA ALA A 62 13.77 20.18 10.51
C ALA A 62 12.44 20.45 11.25
N LEU A 63 11.85 21.64 11.08
CA LEU A 63 10.56 21.98 11.69
C LEU A 63 9.40 21.39 10.89
N GLU A 64 9.47 21.38 9.56
CA GLU A 64 8.49 20.68 8.71
C GLU A 64 8.47 19.18 8.99
N GLU A 65 9.65 18.56 9.14
CA GLU A 65 9.79 17.16 9.55
C GLU A 65 9.17 16.91 10.94
N SER A 66 9.36 17.83 11.89
CA SER A 66 8.78 17.72 13.24
C SER A 66 7.25 17.88 13.25
N ILE A 67 6.69 18.75 12.40
CA ILE A 67 5.24 18.93 12.23
C ILE A 67 4.62 17.67 11.61
N ASN A 68 5.25 17.12 10.58
CA ASN A 68 4.78 15.91 9.91
C ASN A 68 4.82 14.69 10.85
N ALA A 69 5.92 14.52 11.61
CA ALA A 69 6.01 13.46 12.61
C ALA A 69 4.93 13.57 13.71
N ALA A 70 4.58 14.79 14.11
CA ALA A 70 3.48 15.02 15.06
C ALA A 70 2.11 14.66 14.46
N GLN A 71 1.88 14.91 13.17
CA GLN A 71 0.64 14.54 12.47
C GLN A 71 0.52 13.01 12.29
N GLU A 72 1.60 12.32 11.93
CA GLU A 72 1.65 10.85 11.85
C GLU A 72 1.35 10.17 13.20
N ALA A 73 1.88 10.74 14.30
CA ALA A 73 1.59 10.26 15.63
C ALA A 73 0.10 10.44 16.00
N ILE A 74 -0.53 11.55 15.58
CA ILE A 74 -1.96 11.79 15.79
C ILE A 74 -2.81 10.76 15.04
N GLU A 75 -2.51 10.50 13.76
CA GLU A 75 -3.23 9.51 12.95
C GLU A 75 -3.09 8.07 13.47
N THR A 76 -1.88 7.71 13.93
CA THR A 76 -1.63 6.41 14.57
C THR A 76 -2.51 6.22 15.81
N ILE A 77 -2.65 7.28 16.62
CA ILE A 77 -3.49 7.20 17.81
C ILE A 77 -4.99 7.17 17.43
N GLU A 78 -5.41 7.87 16.37
CA GLU A 78 -6.79 7.79 15.87
C GLU A 78 -7.16 6.38 15.42
N SER A 79 -6.25 5.67 14.74
CA SER A 79 -6.42 4.27 14.36
C SER A 79 -6.58 3.36 15.58
N TYR A 80 -5.73 3.51 16.59
CA TYR A 80 -5.86 2.77 17.85
C TYR A 80 -7.19 3.05 18.56
N VAL A 81 -7.65 4.30 18.57
CA VAL A 81 -8.94 4.69 19.15
C VAL A 81 -10.12 4.12 18.35
N ALA A 82 -10.02 4.04 17.02
CA ALA A 82 -11.04 3.42 16.16
C ALA A 82 -11.12 1.90 16.38
N PHE A 83 -9.98 1.24 16.58
CA PHE A 83 -9.90 -0.18 16.95
C PHE A 83 -10.56 -0.44 18.31
N ILE A 84 -10.25 0.37 19.33
CA ILE A 84 -10.88 0.25 20.66
C ILE A 84 -12.40 0.49 20.60
N ARG A 85 -12.89 1.31 19.66
CA ARG A 85 -14.32 1.54 19.44
C ARG A 85 -15.04 0.38 18.72
N GLY A 86 -14.32 -0.67 18.30
CA GLY A 86 -14.91 -1.82 17.59
C GLY A 86 -15.41 -1.49 16.18
N THR A 87 -14.98 -0.36 15.61
CA THR A 87 -15.42 0.12 14.28
C THR A 87 -14.46 -0.28 13.15
N ALA A 88 -13.40 -1.04 13.44
CA ALA A 88 -12.46 -1.57 12.46
C ALA A 88 -12.19 -3.06 12.70
N GLY A 89 -12.07 -3.84 11.61
CA GLY A 89 -11.76 -5.28 11.63
C GLY A 89 -10.38 -5.61 12.21
N PRO A 90 -10.07 -6.90 12.43
CA PRO A 90 -9.00 -7.32 13.34
C PRO A 90 -7.59 -6.93 12.88
N LEU A 91 -6.79 -6.44 13.83
CA LEU A 91 -5.34 -6.24 13.70
C LEU A 91 -4.64 -7.60 13.61
N THR A 92 -3.84 -7.82 12.55
CA THR A 92 -2.85 -8.90 12.55
C THR A 92 -1.53 -8.35 13.09
N THR A 93 -1.26 -8.65 14.36
CA THR A 93 0.08 -8.52 14.93
C THR A 93 0.87 -9.78 14.55
N SER A 94 2.09 -9.63 14.05
CA SER A 94 3.07 -10.70 14.10
C SER A 94 4.43 -10.13 14.43
N ALA A 95 4.84 -10.43 15.66
CA ALA A 95 6.16 -10.21 16.18
C ALA A 95 7.15 -11.22 15.59
N THR A 96 8.35 -10.70 15.32
CA THR A 96 9.61 -11.36 14.98
C THR A 96 9.96 -12.57 15.85
N THR A 97 10.47 -13.67 15.25
CA THR A 97 11.81 -14.30 15.49
C THR A 97 11.92 -15.66 14.74
N PRO A 98 13.11 -16.08 14.22
CA PRO A 98 13.24 -16.98 13.07
C PRO A 98 13.65 -18.43 13.40
N ARG A 99 13.62 -19.32 12.37
CA ARG A 99 14.79 -20.06 11.82
C ARG A 99 14.52 -21.55 11.46
N LEU A 100 15.17 -21.97 10.36
CA LEU A 100 15.51 -23.32 9.85
C LEU A 100 14.36 -24.17 9.27
N ALA A 101 14.53 -25.00 8.24
CA ALA A 101 15.44 -25.19 7.11
C ALA A 101 15.03 -26.56 6.51
N SER A 102 14.94 -26.67 5.18
CA SER A 102 15.11 -27.93 4.40
C SER A 102 13.98 -28.98 4.55
N ALA A 103 13.64 -29.86 3.61
CA ALA A 103 14.25 -30.33 2.36
C ALA A 103 13.23 -31.12 1.50
N LEU A 104 13.60 -31.37 0.24
CA LEU A 104 13.19 -32.46 -0.69
C LEU A 104 11.81 -32.33 -1.36
N ASP A 105 11.75 -32.01 -2.66
CA ASP A 105 12.07 -32.83 -3.85
C ASP A 105 11.00 -33.89 -4.15
N THR A 106 10.39 -33.79 -5.33
CA THR A 106 10.14 -34.89 -6.31
C THR A 106 8.96 -34.58 -7.24
N GLN A 107 9.30 -34.35 -8.51
CA GLN A 107 8.65 -34.80 -9.75
C GLN A 107 7.15 -34.49 -10.01
N GLY A 108 6.93 -33.55 -10.93
CA GLY A 108 6.39 -33.84 -12.27
C GLY A 108 4.98 -34.39 -12.39
N VAL A 109 4.01 -33.53 -12.73
CA VAL A 109 2.87 -33.84 -13.61
C VAL A 109 2.48 -32.56 -14.37
N GLN A 110 2.63 -32.55 -15.70
CA GLN A 110 1.80 -31.72 -16.58
C GLN A 110 0.43 -32.40 -16.73
N PRO A 111 -0.64 -31.61 -16.89
CA PRO A 111 -1.27 -31.63 -18.21
C PRO A 111 -1.64 -30.25 -18.75
N THR A 112 -1.79 -30.27 -20.06
CA THR A 112 -2.06 -29.22 -21.04
C THR A 112 -3.51 -28.72 -21.02
N ASP A 113 -3.70 -27.63 -21.77
CA ASP A 113 -4.95 -27.09 -22.33
C ASP A 113 -5.83 -26.32 -21.33
N THR A 114 -6.14 -25.04 -21.53
CA THR A 114 -6.68 -24.46 -22.76
C THR A 114 -6.47 -22.95 -22.71
N ALA A 115 -5.85 -22.38 -23.75
CA ALA A 115 -5.79 -20.95 -23.96
C ALA A 115 -7.21 -20.43 -24.29
N THR A 116 -7.92 -19.92 -23.29
CA THR A 116 -9.09 -19.09 -23.53
C THR A 116 -8.58 -17.70 -23.92
N THR A 117 -8.57 -17.42 -25.21
CA THR A 117 -8.42 -16.07 -25.76
C THR A 117 -9.55 -15.19 -25.25
N HIS A 118 -9.33 -14.46 -24.16
CA HIS A 118 -10.22 -13.41 -23.68
C HIS A 118 -9.85 -12.06 -24.30
N ASP A 119 -9.99 -11.98 -25.64
CA ASP A 119 -10.15 -10.71 -26.35
C ASP A 119 -11.64 -10.33 -26.39
N ALA A 120 -12.25 -10.24 -25.21
CA ALA A 120 -13.66 -9.85 -25.07
C ALA A 120 -13.83 -8.87 -23.92
N ASP A 121 -13.17 -7.72 -24.02
CA ASP A 121 -13.79 -6.47 -23.60
C ASP A 121 -13.14 -5.32 -24.36
N GLY A 122 -13.87 -4.81 -25.36
CA GLY A 122 -13.54 -3.61 -26.13
C GLY A 122 -13.62 -2.31 -25.32
N ALA A 123 -13.32 -2.37 -24.02
CA ALA A 123 -13.48 -1.28 -23.06
C ALA A 123 -12.16 -0.95 -22.33
N GLY A 124 -11.00 -1.05 -23.00
CA GLY A 124 -9.74 -0.36 -22.65
C GLY A 124 -8.99 -0.77 -21.36
N VAL A 125 -9.69 -1.14 -20.30
CA VAL A 125 -9.20 -1.48 -18.96
C VAL A 125 -9.00 -2.99 -18.83
N THR A 126 -8.01 -3.41 -18.05
CA THR A 126 -7.67 -4.82 -17.86
C THR A 126 -8.35 -5.34 -16.59
N ARG A 127 -9.08 -6.45 -16.67
CA ARG A 127 -9.81 -7.04 -15.53
C ARG A 127 -9.22 -8.40 -15.17
N PRO A 128 -9.23 -8.81 -13.89
CA PRO A 128 -8.74 -10.12 -13.49
C PRO A 128 -9.65 -11.21 -14.09
N SER A 129 -9.05 -12.22 -14.72
CA SER A 129 -9.78 -13.36 -15.30
C SER A 129 -9.99 -14.50 -14.30
N LEU A 130 -9.27 -14.50 -13.17
CA LEU A 130 -9.32 -15.53 -12.14
C LEU A 130 -9.94 -15.00 -10.84
N ALA A 131 -10.46 -15.91 -10.02
CA ALA A 131 -10.87 -15.56 -8.65
C ALA A 131 -9.65 -15.20 -7.79
N PRO A 132 -9.74 -14.23 -6.86
CA PRO A 132 -8.67 -13.93 -5.92
C PRO A 132 -8.25 -15.17 -5.12
N ASP A 133 -6.94 -15.33 -4.92
CA ASP A 133 -6.35 -16.49 -4.25
C ASP A 133 -5.02 -16.08 -3.57
N PRO A 134 -4.95 -16.07 -2.22
CA PRO A 134 -3.77 -15.62 -1.50
C PRO A 134 -2.53 -16.50 -1.73
N GLU A 135 -2.68 -17.74 -2.19
CA GLU A 135 -1.57 -18.66 -2.45
C GLU A 135 -1.09 -18.59 -3.91
N ARG A 136 -1.78 -17.82 -4.79
CA ARG A 136 -1.42 -17.76 -6.21
C ARG A 136 -0.10 -17.03 -6.43
N LEU A 137 0.75 -17.66 -7.23
CA LEU A 137 2.02 -17.12 -7.69
C LEU A 137 1.94 -16.70 -9.16
N PRO A 138 2.70 -15.68 -9.59
CA PRO A 138 2.81 -15.33 -10.99
C PRO A 138 3.55 -16.42 -11.77
N GLY A 139 3.23 -16.56 -13.06
CA GLY A 139 3.96 -17.40 -14.00
C GLY A 139 5.23 -16.72 -14.53
N GLY A 140 5.93 -17.41 -15.44
CA GLY A 140 7.17 -16.92 -16.05
C GLY A 140 8.41 -17.12 -15.18
N THR A 141 9.50 -16.45 -15.52
CA THR A 141 10.76 -16.56 -14.76
C THR A 141 10.86 -15.40 -13.79
N VAL A 142 10.89 -15.68 -12.49
CA VAL A 142 11.07 -14.64 -11.46
C VAL A 142 12.44 -13.97 -11.61
N SER A 143 12.46 -12.64 -11.58
CA SER A 143 13.69 -11.83 -11.66
C SER A 143 14.60 -12.13 -10.47
N LYS A 144 15.85 -12.52 -10.72
CA LYS A 144 16.81 -12.89 -9.66
C LYS A 144 17.36 -11.65 -8.96
N VAL A 145 17.12 -11.57 -7.65
CA VAL A 145 17.66 -10.49 -6.81
C VAL A 145 19.14 -10.73 -6.52
N ARG A 146 19.99 -9.73 -6.76
CA ARG A 146 21.38 -9.71 -6.29
C ARG A 146 21.46 -8.85 -5.03
N GLU A 147 21.81 -9.44 -3.89
CA GLU A 147 21.74 -8.80 -2.57
C GLU A 147 22.64 -7.57 -2.40
N ALA A 148 23.73 -7.47 -3.17
CA ALA A 148 24.77 -6.44 -2.98
C ALA A 148 24.50 -5.08 -3.66
N ARG A 149 23.30 -4.83 -4.21
CA ARG A 149 23.00 -3.59 -4.95
C ARG A 149 21.64 -3.01 -4.58
N THR A 150 21.53 -1.67 -4.61
CA THR A 150 20.25 -0.93 -4.57
C THR A 150 19.28 -1.35 -5.67
N GLU A 151 19.80 -1.87 -6.78
CA GLU A 151 19.03 -2.52 -7.84
C GLU A 151 18.22 -3.74 -7.34
N GLY A 152 18.70 -4.40 -6.28
CA GLY A 152 18.01 -5.50 -5.62
C GLY A 152 16.67 -5.11 -4.99
N ASP A 153 16.54 -3.88 -4.48
CA ASP A 153 15.28 -3.36 -3.93
C ASP A 153 14.22 -3.17 -5.03
N GLY A 154 14.64 -2.69 -6.19
CA GLY A 154 13.76 -2.54 -7.36
C GLY A 154 13.20 -3.88 -7.81
N ILE A 155 14.07 -4.89 -7.97
CA ILE A 155 13.69 -6.23 -8.38
C ILE A 155 12.79 -6.91 -7.33
N ARG A 156 13.06 -6.73 -6.04
CA ARG A 156 12.18 -7.23 -4.97
C ARG A 156 10.78 -6.64 -5.09
N ARG A 157 10.66 -5.32 -5.25
CA ARG A 157 9.37 -4.63 -5.36
C ARG A 157 8.61 -5.00 -6.63
N GLU A 158 9.31 -5.30 -7.72
CA GLU A 158 8.75 -5.86 -8.95
C GLU A 158 8.16 -7.26 -8.69
N ASN A 159 8.96 -8.19 -8.16
CA ASN A 159 8.49 -9.55 -7.84
C ASN A 159 7.30 -9.55 -6.85
N THR A 160 7.33 -8.68 -5.84
CA THR A 160 6.23 -8.52 -4.88
C THR A 160 4.97 -8.00 -5.57
N ALA A 161 5.10 -7.01 -6.46
CA ALA A 161 3.97 -6.50 -7.23
C ALA A 161 3.33 -7.60 -8.11
N ALA A 162 4.15 -8.40 -8.80
CA ALA A 162 3.66 -9.54 -9.58
C ALA A 162 2.86 -10.53 -8.73
N THR A 163 3.33 -10.81 -7.51
CA THR A 163 2.64 -11.66 -6.55
C THR A 163 1.30 -11.07 -6.12
N VAL A 164 1.26 -9.78 -5.76
CA VAL A 164 0.01 -9.11 -5.36
C VAL A 164 -1.02 -9.13 -6.50
N LEU A 165 -0.59 -8.92 -7.74
CA LEU A 165 -1.47 -8.97 -8.92
C LEU A 165 -2.03 -10.38 -9.14
N ALA A 166 -1.19 -11.42 -9.06
CA ALA A 166 -1.62 -12.81 -9.19
C ALA A 166 -2.63 -13.19 -8.09
N GLN A 167 -2.34 -12.80 -6.84
CA GLN A 167 -3.21 -13.00 -5.69
C GLN A 167 -4.57 -12.29 -5.85
N ALA A 168 -4.59 -11.13 -6.50
CA ALA A 168 -5.79 -10.37 -6.78
C ALA A 168 -6.65 -10.95 -7.93
N GLY A 169 -6.23 -12.05 -8.57
CA GLY A 169 -7.00 -12.70 -9.62
C GLY A 169 -6.51 -12.45 -11.05
N TYR A 170 -5.40 -11.74 -11.23
CA TYR A 170 -4.87 -11.52 -12.58
C TYR A 170 -4.03 -12.72 -13.04
N ASP A 171 -4.12 -13.06 -14.33
CA ASP A 171 -3.11 -13.88 -15.00
C ASP A 171 -1.86 -13.02 -15.26
N VAL A 172 -0.75 -13.35 -14.60
CA VAL A 172 0.49 -12.57 -14.60
C VAL A 172 1.66 -13.46 -14.99
N VAL A 173 2.38 -13.07 -16.03
CA VAL A 173 3.65 -13.69 -16.45
C VAL A 173 4.78 -12.67 -16.31
N GLN A 174 5.77 -12.99 -15.49
CA GLN A 174 6.99 -12.18 -15.34
C GLN A 174 8.00 -12.46 -16.45
N ASN A 175 8.75 -11.42 -16.85
CA ASN A 175 9.78 -11.49 -17.88
C ASN A 175 9.29 -12.16 -19.18
N PRO A 176 8.20 -11.65 -19.79
CA PRO A 176 7.71 -12.18 -21.05
C PRO A 176 8.74 -12.02 -22.17
N PRO A 177 8.57 -12.71 -23.31
CA PRO A 177 9.37 -12.47 -24.51
C PRO A 177 9.42 -10.99 -24.87
N ALA A 178 10.57 -10.55 -25.39
CA ALA A 178 10.72 -9.17 -25.84
C ALA A 178 9.70 -8.85 -26.95
N LYS A 179 9.18 -7.62 -26.92
CA LYS A 179 8.37 -7.07 -28.01
C LYS A 179 9.16 -7.02 -29.31
N GLU A 180 8.46 -6.86 -30.44
CA GLU A 180 9.07 -6.70 -31.77
C GLU A 180 10.08 -5.53 -31.82
N ASN A 181 9.84 -4.47 -31.03
CA ASN A 181 10.76 -3.33 -30.86
C ASN A 181 11.97 -3.64 -29.94
N ARG A 182 12.20 -4.91 -29.58
CA ARG A 182 13.23 -5.42 -28.66
C ARG A 182 13.16 -4.88 -27.23
N ARG A 183 12.05 -4.26 -26.82
CA ARG A 183 11.82 -3.87 -25.43
C ARG A 183 11.34 -5.06 -24.62
N GLN A 184 11.79 -5.11 -23.38
CA GLN A 184 11.45 -6.14 -22.40
C GLN A 184 10.53 -5.48 -21.38
N PRO A 185 9.20 -5.66 -21.50
CA PRO A 185 8.28 -5.24 -20.46
C PRO A 185 8.45 -6.14 -19.24
N ASP A 186 8.13 -5.61 -18.06
CA ASP A 186 8.29 -6.36 -16.81
C ASP A 186 7.28 -7.52 -16.74
N TYR A 187 6.03 -7.30 -17.21
CA TYR A 187 4.94 -8.27 -17.14
C TYR A 187 4.14 -8.42 -18.44
N LEU A 188 3.54 -9.60 -18.59
CA LEU A 188 2.32 -9.82 -19.37
C LEU A 188 1.18 -10.06 -18.38
N ILE A 189 0.20 -9.15 -18.32
CA ILE A 189 -0.96 -9.25 -17.44
C ILE A 189 -2.20 -9.36 -18.31
N GLU A 190 -2.94 -10.46 -18.21
CA GLU A 190 -4.10 -10.76 -19.06
C GLU A 190 -3.75 -10.57 -20.56
N ASN A 191 -2.61 -11.13 -20.97
CA ASN A 191 -2.05 -11.01 -22.32
C ASN A 191 -1.71 -9.58 -22.79
N ARG A 192 -1.61 -8.60 -21.88
CA ARG A 192 -1.20 -7.22 -22.19
C ARG A 192 0.16 -6.91 -21.57
N HIS A 193 0.97 -6.11 -22.25
CA HIS A 193 2.30 -5.74 -21.73
C HIS A 193 2.22 -4.61 -20.70
N TRP A 194 2.89 -4.79 -19.57
CA TRP A 194 2.94 -3.82 -18.48
C TRP A 194 4.38 -3.63 -17.99
N ASP A 195 4.67 -2.42 -17.56
CA ASP A 195 5.87 -2.10 -16.79
C ASP A 195 5.51 -1.82 -15.33
N CYS A 196 6.38 -2.22 -14.42
CA CYS A 196 6.34 -1.84 -13.02
C CYS A 196 7.11 -0.53 -12.79
N LEU A 197 6.52 0.35 -11.99
CA LEU A 197 7.17 1.54 -11.45
C LEU A 197 6.95 1.57 -9.95
N SER A 198 8.04 1.47 -9.20
CA SER A 198 8.02 1.51 -7.74
C SER A 198 8.72 2.78 -7.25
N PRO A 199 8.02 3.94 -7.19
CA PRO A 199 8.65 5.20 -6.81
C PRO A 199 9.17 5.16 -5.36
N LEU A 200 10.16 6.01 -5.10
CA LEU A 200 10.70 6.29 -3.76
C LEU A 200 10.39 7.73 -3.31
N THR A 201 9.58 8.44 -4.10
CA THR A 201 9.19 9.83 -3.87
C THR A 201 7.68 9.89 -3.73
N THR A 202 7.20 10.77 -2.84
CA THR A 202 5.78 11.12 -2.66
C THR A 202 5.31 12.13 -3.70
N ASN A 203 6.21 12.77 -4.45
CA ASN A 203 5.88 13.88 -5.34
C ASN A 203 5.19 13.39 -6.62
N GLY A 204 3.88 13.64 -6.74
CA GLY A 204 3.07 13.25 -7.91
C GLY A 204 3.61 13.75 -9.25
N GLY A 205 4.24 14.93 -9.28
CA GLY A 205 4.87 15.49 -10.49
C GLY A 205 6.11 14.70 -10.93
N GLN A 206 6.96 14.27 -9.99
CA GLN A 206 8.09 13.40 -10.26
C GLN A 206 7.65 12.00 -10.69
N ILE A 207 6.61 11.45 -10.04
CA ILE A 207 6.02 10.16 -10.43
C ILE A 207 5.48 10.24 -11.86
N ARG A 208 4.69 11.27 -12.19
CA ARG A 208 4.20 11.53 -13.56
C ARG A 208 5.33 11.68 -14.57
N LYS A 209 6.44 12.31 -14.19
CA LYS A 209 7.62 12.42 -15.06
C LYS A 209 8.20 11.03 -15.36
N ARG A 210 8.39 10.18 -14.35
CA ARG A 210 8.88 8.80 -14.52
C ARG A 210 7.94 7.94 -15.36
N ILE A 211 6.62 8.06 -15.15
CA ILE A 211 5.60 7.44 -16.02
C ILE A 211 5.84 7.88 -17.46
N SER A 212 5.89 9.19 -17.71
CA SER A 212 6.11 9.73 -19.05
C SER A 212 7.42 9.28 -19.70
N GLU A 213 8.48 9.06 -18.92
CA GLU A 213 9.76 8.54 -19.43
C GLU A 213 9.65 7.08 -19.88
N LYS A 214 8.96 6.22 -19.12
CA LYS A 214 8.69 4.82 -19.52
C LYS A 214 7.83 4.74 -20.78
N ILE A 215 6.76 5.54 -20.87
CA ILE A 215 5.91 5.59 -22.07
C ILE A 215 6.70 6.09 -23.29
N LYS A 216 7.46 7.19 -23.16
CA LYS A 216 8.24 7.77 -24.29
C LYS A 216 9.34 6.86 -24.80
N LYS A 217 9.88 5.99 -23.95
CA LYS A 217 10.89 4.99 -24.35
C LYS A 217 10.26 3.78 -25.06
N ASP A 218 8.95 3.81 -25.27
CA ASP A 218 8.14 2.76 -25.91
C ASP A 218 8.26 1.40 -25.21
N GLN A 219 8.49 1.43 -23.89
CA GLN A 219 8.65 0.23 -23.07
C GLN A 219 7.30 -0.41 -22.78
N ALA A 220 6.33 0.39 -22.34
CA ALA A 220 4.95 -0.02 -22.12
C ALA A 220 3.99 1.16 -22.32
N ASP A 221 2.73 0.86 -22.63
CA ASP A 221 1.61 1.81 -22.65
C ASP A 221 0.73 1.68 -21.39
N ARG A 222 1.04 0.71 -20.50
CA ARG A 222 0.34 0.44 -19.24
C ARG A 222 1.34 0.28 -18.09
N ILE A 223 1.00 0.82 -16.92
CA ILE A 223 1.91 0.91 -15.78
C ILE A 223 1.27 0.33 -14.53
N ILE A 224 1.97 -0.60 -13.89
CA ILE A 224 1.75 -0.94 -12.49
C ILE A 224 2.53 0.06 -11.65
N LEU A 225 1.81 0.90 -10.91
CA LEU A 225 2.40 1.84 -9.97
C LEU A 225 2.39 1.21 -8.58
N ASN A 226 3.51 0.58 -8.20
CA ASN A 226 3.66 -0.06 -6.91
C ASN A 226 4.04 0.98 -5.85
N LEU A 227 3.05 1.41 -5.06
CA LEU A 227 3.22 2.34 -3.96
C LEU A 227 3.51 1.64 -2.63
N ASP A 228 3.39 0.31 -2.55
CA ASP A 228 3.75 -0.44 -1.34
C ASP A 228 5.22 -0.19 -0.97
N ARG A 229 5.41 0.00 0.34
CA ARG A 229 6.69 -0.02 1.02
C ARG A 229 6.93 -1.40 1.61
N GLU A 230 8.21 -1.71 1.82
CA GLU A 230 8.61 -2.94 2.51
C GLU A 230 8.13 -2.96 3.97
N ASP A 231 7.88 -1.79 4.59
CA ASP A 231 7.30 -1.65 5.94
C ASP A 231 5.76 -1.75 5.95
N GLY A 232 5.12 -1.98 4.80
CA GLY A 232 3.67 -2.14 4.68
C GLY A 232 2.86 -0.85 4.50
N GLY A 233 3.51 0.31 4.42
CA GLY A 233 2.86 1.60 4.11
C GLY A 233 2.75 1.90 2.60
N SER A 234 2.09 3.00 2.24
CA SER A 234 2.05 3.54 0.87
C SER A 234 2.98 4.75 0.72
N MET A 235 3.76 4.80 -0.37
CA MET A 235 4.77 5.85 -0.61
C MET A 235 4.22 7.17 -1.12
N ALA A 236 3.01 7.20 -1.69
CA ALA A 236 2.47 8.40 -2.30
C ALA A 236 0.96 8.42 -2.18
N ASP A 237 0.42 9.63 -2.13
CA ASP A 237 -1.02 9.86 -2.23
C ASP A 237 -1.48 9.71 -3.70
N PRO A 238 -2.40 8.76 -4.01
CA PRO A 238 -3.00 8.63 -5.33
C PRO A 238 -3.60 9.94 -5.87
N ASP A 239 -4.16 10.80 -5.03
CA ASP A 239 -4.78 12.05 -5.47
C ASP A 239 -3.74 13.05 -6.01
N ALA A 240 -2.58 13.17 -5.36
CA ALA A 240 -1.47 13.98 -5.86
C ALA A 240 -0.95 13.51 -7.24
N ILE A 241 -0.96 12.19 -7.48
CA ILE A 241 -0.61 11.60 -8.77
C ILE A 241 -1.69 11.90 -9.81
N LYS A 242 -2.96 11.77 -9.44
CA LYS A 242 -4.12 12.07 -10.29
C LYS A 242 -4.09 13.51 -10.75
N GLN A 243 -3.97 14.47 -9.83
CA GLN A 243 -3.87 15.90 -10.14
C GLN A 243 -2.70 16.19 -11.09
N SER A 244 -1.57 15.51 -10.92
CA SER A 244 -0.40 15.66 -11.79
C SER A 244 -0.63 15.14 -13.20
N LEU A 245 -1.37 14.04 -13.35
CA LEU A 245 -1.75 13.45 -14.64
C LEU A 245 -2.84 14.27 -15.34
N GLU A 246 -3.85 14.77 -14.60
CA GLU A 246 -4.89 15.66 -15.12
C GLU A 246 -4.31 16.98 -15.63
N ARG A 247 -3.42 17.60 -14.83
CA ARG A 247 -2.77 18.87 -15.21
C ARG A 247 -1.88 18.72 -16.44
N ARG A 248 -1.23 17.57 -16.60
CA ARG A 248 -0.32 17.31 -17.72
C ARG A 248 -0.42 15.86 -18.19
N PRO A 249 -1.40 15.53 -19.04
CA PRO A 249 -1.60 14.17 -19.54
C PRO A 249 -0.34 13.58 -20.19
N VAL A 250 -0.21 12.26 -20.12
CA VAL A 250 0.90 11.53 -20.76
C VAL A 250 0.37 10.91 -22.05
N ALA A 251 0.79 11.46 -23.19
CA ALA A 251 0.42 10.91 -24.49
C ALA A 251 0.88 9.45 -24.61
N GLY A 252 -0.02 8.57 -25.06
CA GLY A 252 0.24 7.14 -25.22
C GLY A 252 0.04 6.29 -23.96
N LEU A 253 -0.22 6.89 -22.80
CA LEU A 253 -0.61 6.15 -21.60
C LEU A 253 -2.05 5.61 -21.77
N LYS A 254 -2.23 4.30 -21.61
CA LYS A 254 -3.52 3.62 -21.72
C LYS A 254 -4.11 3.24 -20.37
N GLU A 255 -3.28 2.79 -19.43
CA GLU A 255 -3.77 2.25 -18.16
C GLU A 255 -2.76 2.42 -17.03
N ILE A 256 -3.26 2.70 -15.83
CA ILE A 256 -2.48 2.60 -14.59
C ILE A 256 -3.31 1.81 -13.58
N LYS A 257 -2.66 0.82 -12.96
CA LYS A 257 -3.14 0.21 -11.73
C LYS A 257 -2.19 0.55 -10.60
N ILE A 258 -2.74 0.93 -9.46
CA ILE A 258 -1.97 1.19 -8.24
C ILE A 258 -1.96 -0.09 -7.40
N ILE A 259 -0.80 -0.41 -6.84
CA ILE A 259 -0.70 -1.34 -5.72
C ILE A 259 -0.43 -0.51 -4.47
N ALA A 260 -1.35 -0.52 -3.53
CA ALA A 260 -1.22 0.15 -2.24
C ALA A 260 -1.89 -0.69 -1.15
N ASN A 261 -1.21 -0.87 -0.02
CA ASN A 261 -1.63 -1.74 1.07
C ASN A 261 -1.93 -3.17 0.59
N ARG A 262 -1.12 -3.70 -0.35
CA ARG A 262 -1.34 -4.98 -1.04
C ARG A 262 -2.67 -5.11 -1.80
N GLN A 263 -3.35 -4.01 -2.09
CA GLN A 263 -4.57 -4.00 -2.90
C GLN A 263 -4.28 -3.42 -4.28
N VAL A 264 -4.91 -4.01 -5.30
CA VAL A 264 -4.86 -3.53 -6.68
C VAL A 264 -6.04 -2.57 -6.90
N ILE A 265 -5.74 -1.33 -7.27
CA ILE A 265 -6.70 -0.26 -7.50
C ILE A 265 -6.63 0.13 -8.97
N ASP A 266 -7.76 0.07 -9.67
CA ASP A 266 -7.89 0.68 -10.99
C ASP A 266 -7.80 2.20 -10.84
N PHE A 267 -6.84 2.82 -11.51
CA PHE A 267 -6.52 4.23 -11.26
C PHE A 267 -6.60 5.10 -12.51
N TYR A 268 -6.11 4.64 -13.64
CA TYR A 268 -6.22 5.34 -14.93
C TYR A 268 -6.76 4.36 -15.97
N PRO A 269 -7.75 4.72 -16.80
CA PRO A 269 -8.32 6.07 -17.03
C PRO A 269 -9.50 6.44 -16.12
N TRP A 270 -9.25 6.51 -14.80
CA TRP A 270 -10.13 6.80 -13.67
C TRP A 270 -11.40 5.93 -13.61
#